data_AF-A0A2E6YU77-F1
#
_entry.id   AF-A0A2E6YU77-F1
#
_cell.length_a   1.000
_cell.length_b   1.000
_cell.length_c   1.000
_cell.angle_alpha   90.00
_cell.angle_beta   90.00
_cell.angle_gamma   90.00
#
_symmetry.space_group_name_H-M   'P 1'
#
loop_
_entity.id
_entity.type
_entity.pdbx_description
1 polymer ?
#
loop_
_entity_poly.entity_id
_entity_poly.type
_entity_poly.pdbx_seq_one_letter_code
_entity_poly.pdbx_strand_id
1 'polypeptide(L)'
;MPAADAPIIDYQNRYLPAYGRTGMVVSPEKLAGEIGLDILKQGGNAVDAAVATGFALAVTLPRAGNIGGGGFMLIHLAETDEQIFIDYRETAPDAATRD
;
A
#
# COMPACT_ATOMS: atom_id res chain seq x y z
N MET A 1 22.84 -10.12 -21.52
CA MET A 1 22.61 -9.09 -22.56
C MET A 1 21.87 -7.94 -21.89
N PRO A 2 22.41 -6.71 -21.82
CA PRO A 2 21.79 -5.64 -21.06
C PRO A 2 20.64 -5.02 -21.87
N ALA A 3 19.43 -5.04 -21.31
CA ALA A 3 18.23 -4.42 -21.87
C ALA A 3 18.22 -2.91 -21.61
N ALA A 4 19.07 -2.16 -22.31
CA ALA A 4 19.20 -0.71 -22.14
C ALA A 4 18.66 0.12 -23.33
N ASP A 5 18.05 -0.49 -24.35
CA ASP A 5 17.81 0.19 -25.64
C ASP A 5 16.35 0.14 -26.17
N ALA A 6 15.35 -0.05 -25.31
CA ALA A 6 13.97 0.23 -25.74
C ALA A 6 13.65 1.71 -25.52
N PRO A 7 13.16 2.45 -26.53
CA PRO A 7 12.78 3.85 -26.34
C PRO A 7 11.68 3.96 -25.28
N ILE A 8 11.86 4.90 -24.35
CA ILE A 8 11.00 5.17 -23.19
C ILE A 8 9.52 5.47 -23.54
N ILE A 9 9.19 5.64 -24.82
CA ILE A 9 7.85 6.02 -25.29
C ILE A 9 7.20 4.86 -26.06
N ASP A 10 6.23 4.20 -25.41
CA ASP A 10 5.32 3.24 -26.01
C ASP A 10 3.94 3.90 -26.20
N TYR A 11 3.57 4.17 -27.46
CA TYR A 11 2.29 4.80 -27.79
C TYR A 11 1.07 3.87 -27.65
N GLN A 12 1.26 2.57 -27.38
CA GLN A 12 0.17 1.62 -27.12
C GLN A 12 -0.20 1.55 -25.64
N ASN A 13 0.71 1.91 -24.74
CA ASN A 13 0.50 1.85 -23.30
C ASN A 13 0.32 3.25 -22.71
N ARG A 14 -0.85 3.51 -22.10
CA ARG A 14 -1.14 4.80 -21.44
C ARG A 14 -0.30 5.05 -20.19
N TYR A 15 0.29 4.00 -19.60
CA TYR A 15 1.09 4.08 -18.39
C TYR A 15 2.37 3.27 -18.56
N LEU A 16 3.51 3.92 -18.33
CA LEU A 16 4.81 3.27 -18.33
C LEU A 16 5.03 2.59 -16.97
N PRO A 17 5.67 1.40 -16.93
CA PRO A 17 6.03 0.75 -15.68
C PRO A 17 7.01 1.61 -14.88
N ALA A 18 6.82 1.67 -13.56
CA ALA A 18 7.79 2.25 -12.64
C ALA A 18 8.77 1.18 -12.17
N TYR A 19 10.06 1.52 -12.14
CA TYR A 19 11.13 0.62 -11.67
C TYR A 19 11.75 1.17 -10.40
N GLY A 20 11.97 0.29 -9.41
CA GLY A 20 12.65 0.59 -8.16
C GLY A 20 13.61 -0.54 -7.79
N ARG A 21 14.78 -0.19 -7.26
CA ARG A 21 15.79 -1.19 -6.82
C ARG A 21 15.72 -1.50 -5.32
N THR A 22 15.24 -0.55 -4.53
CA THR A 22 15.35 -0.59 -3.05
C THR A 22 14.00 -0.60 -2.35
N GLY A 23 12.91 -0.30 -3.04
CA GLY A 23 11.56 -0.27 -2.49
C GLY A 23 10.54 0.15 -3.54
N MET A 24 9.27 -0.17 -3.29
CA MET A 24 8.14 0.19 -4.15
C MET A 24 6.91 0.42 -3.26
N VAL A 25 6.12 1.44 -3.59
CA VAL A 25 4.80 1.69 -3.00
C VAL A 25 3.80 1.88 -4.13
N VAL A 26 2.66 1.19 -4.04
CA VAL A 26 1.57 1.27 -5.01
C VAL A 26 0.30 1.63 -4.26
N SER A 27 -0.44 2.62 -4.76
CA SER A 27 -1.64 3.17 -4.12
C SER A 27 -2.63 3.65 -5.19
N PRO A 28 -3.95 3.60 -4.94
CA PRO A 28 -4.96 4.15 -5.85
C PRO A 28 -4.89 5.68 -5.95
N GLU A 29 -4.38 6.36 -4.92
CA GLU A 29 -4.17 7.82 -4.92
C GLU A 29 -2.69 8.17 -4.96
N LYS A 30 -2.31 9.10 -5.84
CA LYS A 30 -0.92 9.50 -6.09
C LYS A 30 -0.25 10.02 -4.81
N LEU A 31 -0.88 10.97 -4.12
CA LEU A 31 -0.31 11.57 -2.89
C LEU A 31 -0.09 10.54 -1.79
N ALA A 32 -0.97 9.55 -1.66
CA ALA A 32 -0.81 8.50 -0.66
C ALA A 32 0.33 7.53 -0.99
N GLY A 33 0.56 7.27 -2.28
CA GLY A 33 1.74 6.52 -2.75
C GLY A 33 3.04 7.29 -2.52
N GLU A 34 3.05 8.60 -2.80
CA GLU A 34 4.21 9.48 -2.56
C GLU A 34 4.56 9.55 -1.07
N ILE A 35 3.58 9.69 -0.18
CA ILE A 35 3.79 9.70 1.28
C ILE A 35 4.41 8.38 1.76
N GLY A 36 3.90 7.23 1.32
CA GLY A 36 4.48 5.93 1.68
C GLY A 36 5.91 5.77 1.15
N LEU A 37 6.16 6.22 -0.08
CA LEU A 37 7.50 6.22 -0.67
C LEU A 37 8.47 7.11 0.12
N ASP A 38 8.01 8.26 0.61
CA ASP A 38 8.83 9.17 1.40
C ASP A 38 9.18 8.58 2.77
N ILE A 39 8.32 7.74 3.36
CA ILE A 39 8.66 6.98 4.58
C ILE A 39 9.74 5.93 4.30
N LEU A 40 9.66 5.21 3.17
CA LEU A 40 10.76 4.31 2.76
C LEU A 40 12.07 5.07 2.57
N LYS A 41 12.05 6.25 1.93
CA LYS A 41 13.25 7.08 1.75
C LYS A 41 13.84 7.59 3.06
N GLN A 42 13.02 7.75 4.09
CA GLN A 42 13.45 8.14 5.44
C GLN A 42 14.02 6.96 6.25
N GLY A 43 14.09 5.76 5.67
CA GLY A 43 14.61 4.56 6.31
C GLY A 43 13.56 3.72 7.05
N GLY A 44 12.27 4.04 6.90
CA GLY A 44 11.19 3.19 7.36
C GLY A 44 11.10 1.88 6.54
N ASN A 45 10.50 0.86 7.13
CA ASN A 45 10.28 -0.43 6.47
C ASN A 45 8.96 -0.45 5.69
N ALA A 46 8.63 -1.60 5.09
CA ALA A 46 7.39 -1.78 4.32
C ALA A 46 6.10 -1.61 5.16
N VAL A 47 6.13 -1.96 6.45
CA VAL A 47 5.01 -1.78 7.38
C VAL A 47 4.81 -0.31 7.70
N ASP A 48 5.89 0.43 8.00
CA ASP A 48 5.84 1.88 8.26
C ASP A 48 5.25 2.64 7.05
N ALA A 49 5.73 2.29 5.84
CA ALA A 49 5.23 2.86 4.59
C ALA A 49 3.75 2.53 4.36
N ALA A 50 3.32 1.29 4.62
CA ALA A 50 1.92 0.89 4.48
C ALA A 50 1.00 1.63 5.46
N VAL A 51 1.42 1.82 6.72
CA VAL A 51 0.66 2.58 7.72
C VAL A 51 0.53 4.04 7.30
N ALA A 52 1.60 4.68 6.84
CA ALA A 52 1.57 6.06 6.36
C ALA A 52 0.69 6.23 5.11
N THR A 53 0.78 5.31 4.14
CA THR A 53 -0.11 5.27 2.98
C THR A 53 -1.57 5.07 3.40
N GLY A 54 -1.85 4.21 4.37
CA GLY A 54 -3.20 3.99 4.91
C GLY A 54 -3.81 5.26 5.51
N PHE A 55 -3.05 5.98 6.36
CA PHE A 55 -3.51 7.26 6.90
C PHE A 55 -3.66 8.34 5.83
N ALA A 56 -2.77 8.38 4.82
CA ALA A 56 -2.94 9.29 3.69
C ALA A 56 -4.22 8.99 2.90
N LEU A 57 -4.52 7.71 2.65
CA LEU A 57 -5.76 7.28 1.99
C LEU A 57 -7.01 7.62 2.78
N ALA A 58 -6.95 7.67 4.12
CA ALA A 58 -8.06 8.14 4.94
C ALA A 58 -8.46 9.60 4.63
N VAL A 59 -7.54 10.39 4.06
CA VAL A 59 -7.76 11.79 3.66
C VAL A 59 -7.99 11.91 2.16
N THR A 60 -7.18 11.24 1.34
CA THR A 60 -7.21 11.42 -0.12
C THR A 60 -8.26 10.55 -0.81
N LEU A 61 -8.65 9.42 -0.20
CA LEU A 61 -9.69 8.51 -0.69
C LEU A 61 -10.66 8.12 0.44
N PRO A 62 -11.36 9.08 1.08
CA PRO A 62 -12.12 8.84 2.31
C PRO A 62 -13.30 7.86 2.15
N ARG A 63 -13.74 7.64 0.91
CA ARG A 63 -14.78 6.66 0.57
C ARG A 63 -14.30 5.20 0.65
N ALA A 64 -12.99 4.96 0.70
CA ALA A 64 -12.40 3.62 0.75
C ALA A 64 -11.34 3.50 1.84
N GLY A 65 -10.36 4.40 1.89
CA GLY A 65 -9.45 4.51 3.03
C GLY A 65 -10.16 5.18 4.19
N ASN A 66 -10.24 4.53 5.35
CA ASN A 66 -10.88 5.10 6.52
C ASN A 66 -10.37 4.44 7.81
N ILE A 67 -10.56 5.13 8.94
CA ILE A 67 -10.18 4.67 10.28
C ILE A 67 -11.36 4.09 11.07
N GLY A 68 -12.58 4.19 10.53
CA GLY A 68 -13.82 3.80 11.21
C GLY A 68 -14.36 2.42 10.81
N GLY A 69 -13.76 1.80 9.80
CA GLY A 69 -14.07 0.46 9.33
C GLY A 69 -12.95 -0.51 9.69
N GLY A 70 -12.68 -1.46 8.78
CA GLY A 70 -11.74 -2.53 9.00
C GLY A 70 -11.01 -2.98 7.73
N GLY A 71 -10.33 -4.11 7.82
CA GLY A 71 -9.54 -4.63 6.72
C GLY A 71 -8.64 -5.78 7.13
N PHE A 72 -7.69 -6.07 6.25
CA PHE A 72 -6.74 -7.15 6.40
C PHE A 72 -5.36 -6.68 5.95
N MET A 73 -4.32 -7.00 6.73
CA MET A 73 -2.93 -6.72 6.37
C MET A 73 -2.15 -8.03 6.35
N LEU A 74 -1.59 -8.37 5.19
CA LEU A 74 -0.68 -9.51 5.04
C LEU A 74 0.75 -8.98 4.98
N ILE A 75 1.61 -9.53 5.83
CA ILE A 75 3.00 -9.09 6.00
C ILE A 75 3.89 -10.32 5.88
N HIS A 76 4.93 -10.22 5.06
CA HIS A 76 6.05 -11.15 5.08
C HIS A 76 7.21 -10.52 5.87
N LEU A 77 7.61 -11.15 6.97
CA LEU A 77 8.79 -10.77 7.73
C LEU A 77 10.01 -11.51 7.18
N ALA A 78 10.79 -10.83 6.35
CA ALA A 78 11.95 -11.43 5.67
C ALA A 78 13.04 -11.91 6.64
N GLU A 79 13.19 -11.28 7.80
CA GLU A 79 14.21 -11.66 8.79
C GLU A 79 13.94 -13.02 9.44
N THR A 80 12.67 -13.37 9.64
CA THR A 80 12.24 -14.61 10.30
C THR A 80 11.62 -15.64 9.33
N ASP A 81 11.46 -15.27 8.06
CA ASP A 81 10.72 -16.05 7.05
C ASP A 81 9.26 -16.36 7.47
N GLU A 82 8.63 -15.40 8.16
CA GLU A 82 7.28 -15.56 8.70
C GLU A 82 6.24 -14.79 7.89
N GLN A 83 4.99 -15.26 7.96
CA GLN A 83 3.83 -14.60 7.39
C GLN A 83 2.89 -14.20 8.52
N ILE A 84 2.62 -12.90 8.65
CA ILE A 84 1.68 -12.36 9.61
C ILE A 84 0.43 -11.89 8.86
N PHE A 85 -0.72 -12.33 9.34
CA PHE A 85 -2.01 -11.84 8.89
C PHE A 85 -2.70 -11.10 10.02
N ILE A 86 -2.86 -9.78 9.87
CA ILE A 86 -3.60 -8.96 10.82
C ILE A 86 -5.02 -8.82 10.28
N ASP A 87 -5.95 -9.50 10.95
CA ASP A 87 -7.39 -9.32 10.75
C ASP A 87 -7.89 -8.25 11.70
N TYR A 88 -8.30 -7.10 11.14
CA TYR A 88 -8.93 -6.00 11.86
C TYR A 88 -10.30 -5.69 11.25
N ARG A 89 -11.02 -6.74 10.84
CA ARG A 89 -12.40 -6.63 10.39
C ARG A 89 -13.30 -6.15 11.53
N GLU A 90 -14.30 -5.35 11.16
CA GLU A 90 -15.32 -4.86 12.06
C GLU A 90 -16.13 -6.02 12.66
N THR A 91 -16.62 -5.84 13.89
CA THR A 91 -17.48 -6.80 14.57
C THR A 91 -18.81 -6.15 14.89
N ALA A 92 -19.91 -6.90 14.72
CA ALA A 92 -21.23 -6.44 15.13
C ALA A 92 -21.21 -6.16 16.65
N PRO A 93 -21.80 -5.05 17.13
CA PRO A 93 -21.85 -4.78 18.55
C PRO A 93 -22.74 -5.80 19.27
N ASP A 94 -22.52 -6.01 20.58
CA ASP A 94 -23.25 -6.99 21.41
C ASP A 94 -24.77 -6.82 21.38
N ALA A 95 -25.27 -5.61 21.10
CA ALA A 95 -26.69 -5.30 21.03
C ALA A 95 -27.33 -5.60 19.66
N ALA A 96 -26.57 -6.05 18.66
CA ALA A 96 -27.11 -6.39 17.35
C ALA A 96 -28.01 -7.65 17.43
N THR A 97 -29.16 -7.60 16.78
CA THR A 97 -30.09 -8.75 16.69
C THR A 97 -30.29 -9.18 15.25
N ARG A 98 -30.63 -10.45 15.04
CA ARG A 98 -31.17 -10.90 13.76
C ARG A 98 -32.56 -10.28 13.55
N ASP A 99 -32.92 -10.02 12.30
CA ASP A 99 -34.29 -9.69 11.89
C ASP A 99 -35.27 -10.85 12.10
#